data_AF-A0A6H0CDZ6-F1
#
_entry.id   AF-A0A6H0CDZ6-F1
#
_cell.length_a   1.000
_cell.length_b   1.000
_cell.length_c   1.000
_cell.angle_alpha   90.00
_cell.angle_beta   90.00
_cell.angle_gamma   90.00
#
_symmetry.space_group_name_H-M   'P 1'
#
loop_
_entity.id
_entity.type
_entity.pdbx_description
1 polymer ?
#
loop_
_entity_poly.entity_id
_entity_poly.type
_entity_poly.pdbx_seq_one_letter_code
_entity_poly.pdbx_strand_id
1 'polypeptide(L)'
;MDTSLGLMLSAARLTARISFFGAFGLLLVTQGNPRELQGTARIFHYLNAAPPTTLFRWQKGEGYEVVVYNSATDEEEVKPALFQPVRWSLTYLLWPKKHSQPKDVMVRAALLAFLARLLFFIFFFLGSFCLLGWLAVTQSWHWGVALEVLAVHQLAFARTHTYFVWLRGWLFVVIGPGVWMYLQGGTFETIAVCTVGALVTIAILGQWYMATSRRFEHMRDVGRDLGIGPFAPKRRGRLW
;
A
#
# COMPACT_ATOMS: atom_id res chain seq x y z
N MET A 1 -10.13 34.17 16.67
CA MET A 1 -9.21 33.25 15.99
C MET A 1 -7.94 34.01 15.68
N ASP A 2 -6.80 33.50 16.13
CA ASP A 2 -5.50 34.10 15.81
C ASP A 2 -5.11 33.76 14.36
N THR A 3 -4.64 34.76 13.61
CA THR A 3 -4.17 34.65 12.22
C THR A 3 -2.76 35.20 12.06
N SER A 4 -1.99 35.26 13.16
CA SER A 4 -0.61 35.73 13.14
C SER A 4 0.26 34.91 12.15
N LEU A 5 1.23 35.58 11.52
CA LEU A 5 2.18 34.93 10.61
C LEU A 5 2.91 33.76 11.29
N GLY A 6 3.23 33.91 12.58
CA GLY A 6 3.86 32.88 13.39
C GLY A 6 3.00 31.62 13.54
N LEU A 7 1.68 31.79 13.75
CA LEU A 7 0.74 30.68 13.80
C LEU A 7 0.59 30.00 12.43
N MET A 8 0.51 30.77 11.34
CA MET A 8 0.42 30.23 9.98
C MET A 8 1.66 29.40 9.60
N LEU A 9 2.86 29.89 9.90
CA LEU A 9 4.11 29.16 9.68
C LEU A 9 4.19 27.88 10.52
N SER A 10 3.73 27.94 11.77
CA SER A 10 3.66 26.77 12.66
C SER A 10 2.66 25.72 12.13
N ALA A 11 1.49 26.16 11.68
CA ALA A 11 0.47 25.30 11.08
C ALA A 11 0.97 24.64 9.79
N ALA A 12 1.61 25.41 8.90
CA ALA A 12 2.18 24.87 7.66
C ALA A 12 3.27 23.81 7.94
N ARG A 13 4.18 24.09 8.88
CA ARG A 13 5.24 23.15 9.29
C ARG A 13 4.66 21.88 9.92
N LEU A 14 3.66 22.01 10.79
CA LEU A 14 3.02 20.89 11.45
C LEU A 14 2.21 20.04 10.44
N THR A 15 1.50 20.67 9.52
CA THR A 15 0.79 20.00 8.41
C THR A 15 1.73 19.18 7.54
N ALA A 16 2.88 19.76 7.16
CA ALA A 16 3.89 19.06 6.38
C ALA A 16 4.44 17.83 7.11
N ARG A 17 4.71 17.97 8.42
CA ARG A 17 5.15 16.85 9.27
C ARG A 17 4.09 15.75 9.37
N ILE A 18 2.85 16.10 9.70
CA ILE A 18 1.76 15.13 9.83
C ILE A 18 1.51 14.42 8.50
N SER A 19 1.50 15.16 7.39
CA SER A 19 1.30 14.57 6.06
C SER A 19 2.44 13.61 5.71
N PHE A 20 3.70 14.00 5.95
CA PHE A 20 4.86 13.17 5.64
C PHE A 20 4.94 11.93 6.54
N PHE A 21 4.94 12.11 7.86
CA PHE A 21 5.06 11.01 8.81
C PHE A 21 3.81 10.12 8.84
N GLY A 22 2.62 10.70 8.68
CA GLY A 22 1.37 9.95 8.55
C GLY A 22 1.35 9.08 7.30
N ALA A 23 1.71 9.64 6.13
CA ALA A 23 1.80 8.87 4.90
C ALA A 23 2.87 7.76 4.97
N PHE A 24 4.04 8.07 5.54
CA PHE A 24 5.11 7.10 5.72
C PHE A 24 4.73 5.99 6.70
N GLY A 25 4.12 6.34 7.84
CA GLY A 25 3.61 5.38 8.81
C GLY A 25 2.56 4.45 8.19
N LEU A 26 1.60 5.00 7.45
CA LEU A 26 0.59 4.20 6.74
C LEU A 26 1.21 3.28 5.70
N LEU A 27 2.23 3.73 4.97
CA LEU A 27 2.98 2.88 4.04
C LEU A 27 3.60 1.69 4.76
N LEU A 28 4.28 1.93 5.89
CA LEU A 28 4.95 0.90 6.69
C LEU A 28 3.96 -0.12 7.26
N VAL A 29 2.85 0.35 7.84
CA VAL A 29 1.78 -0.53 8.32
C VAL A 29 1.23 -1.40 7.19
N THR A 30 1.04 -0.81 6.01
CA THR A 30 0.51 -1.51 4.84
C THR A 30 1.48 -2.58 4.31
N GLN A 31 2.81 -2.39 4.43
CA GLN A 31 3.78 -3.44 4.11
C GLN A 31 3.60 -4.69 5.00
N GLY A 32 3.19 -4.47 6.24
CA GLY A 32 2.94 -5.50 7.23
C GLY A 32 1.52 -6.06 7.21
N ASN A 33 0.67 -5.69 6.25
CA ASN A 33 -0.72 -6.12 6.26
C ASN A 33 -0.83 -7.67 6.22
N PRO A 34 -1.71 -8.31 7.02
CA PRO A 34 -1.85 -9.76 7.05
C PRO A 34 -2.10 -10.40 5.67
N ARG A 35 -2.84 -9.70 4.79
CA ARG A 35 -3.14 -10.19 3.45
C ARG A 35 -1.90 -10.19 2.54
N GLU A 36 -0.99 -9.24 2.72
CA GLU A 36 0.31 -9.19 2.03
C GLU A 36 1.26 -10.27 2.56
N LEU A 37 1.23 -10.56 3.87
CA LEU A 37 1.99 -11.67 4.45
C LEU A 37 1.50 -13.03 3.92
N GLN A 38 0.18 -13.23 3.88
CA GLN A 38 -0.44 -14.41 3.28
C GLN A 38 -0.10 -14.54 1.79
N GLY A 39 -0.13 -13.42 1.04
CA GLY A 39 0.26 -13.39 -0.37
C GLY A 39 1.69 -13.88 -0.58
N THR A 40 2.64 -13.38 0.22
CA THR A 40 4.04 -13.81 0.13
C THR A 40 4.22 -15.28 0.56
N ALA A 41 3.51 -15.73 1.60
CA ALA A 41 3.54 -17.13 2.02
C ALA A 41 3.04 -18.07 0.91
N ARG A 42 1.95 -17.71 0.22
CA ARG A 42 1.44 -18.46 -0.94
C ARG A 42 2.47 -18.55 -2.06
N ILE A 43 3.12 -17.43 -2.39
CA ILE A 43 4.20 -17.42 -3.40
C ILE A 43 5.34 -18.35 -2.96
N PHE A 44 5.76 -18.29 -1.71
CA PHE A 44 6.81 -19.15 -1.18
C PHE A 44 6.44 -20.64 -1.26
N HIS A 45 5.22 -21.02 -0.88
CA HIS A 45 4.74 -22.40 -1.01
C HIS A 45 4.68 -22.86 -2.47
N TYR A 46 4.17 -22.00 -3.36
CA TYR A 46 4.13 -22.27 -4.78
C TYR A 46 5.53 -22.54 -5.36
N LEU A 47 6.49 -21.67 -5.05
CA LEU A 47 7.87 -21.81 -5.52
C LEU A 47 8.52 -23.09 -5.01
N ASN A 48 8.26 -23.49 -3.75
CA ASN A 48 8.77 -24.74 -3.21
C ASN A 48 8.17 -25.98 -3.87
N ALA A 49 6.87 -25.94 -4.23
CA ALA A 49 6.18 -27.02 -4.91
C ALA A 49 6.56 -27.14 -6.41
N ALA A 50 7.10 -26.08 -7.02
CA ALA A 50 7.49 -26.09 -8.43
C ALA A 50 8.61 -27.13 -8.71
N PRO A 51 8.65 -27.77 -9.89
CA PRO A 51 9.74 -28.67 -10.27
C PRO A 51 11.12 -27.99 -10.20
N PRO A 52 12.21 -28.73 -9.92
CA PRO A 52 13.55 -28.17 -9.86
C PRO A 52 14.04 -27.61 -11.20
N THR A 53 13.50 -28.09 -12.33
CA THR A 53 13.78 -27.60 -13.69
C THR A 53 13.08 -26.29 -14.03
N THR A 54 12.33 -25.70 -13.10
CA THR A 54 11.57 -24.48 -13.33
C THR A 54 12.47 -23.24 -13.36
N LEU A 55 12.31 -22.43 -14.40
CA LEU A 55 12.93 -21.11 -14.55
C LEU A 55 11.88 -20.00 -14.47
N PHE A 56 12.28 -18.87 -13.90
CA PHE A 56 11.43 -17.71 -13.71
C PHE A 56 11.98 -16.53 -14.51
N ARG A 57 11.17 -16.00 -15.42
CA ARG A 57 11.56 -14.87 -16.28
C ARG A 57 10.75 -13.64 -15.92
N TRP A 58 11.43 -12.54 -15.63
CA TRP A 58 10.76 -11.28 -15.35
C TRP A 58 10.28 -10.60 -16.65
N GLN A 59 8.97 -10.50 -16.81
CA GLN A 59 8.32 -9.75 -17.89
C GLN A 59 7.85 -8.38 -17.38
N LYS A 60 8.42 -7.31 -17.94
CA LYS A 60 8.18 -5.95 -17.48
C LYS A 60 6.71 -5.56 -17.73
N GLY A 61 5.93 -5.51 -16.65
CA GLY A 61 4.52 -5.12 -16.69
C GLY A 61 3.56 -6.30 -16.53
N GLU A 62 4.04 -7.53 -16.71
CA GLU A 62 3.25 -8.76 -16.62
C GLU A 62 3.59 -9.58 -15.37
N GLY A 63 4.84 -9.54 -14.89
CA GLY A 63 5.27 -10.25 -13.68
C GLY A 63 6.27 -11.35 -13.98
N TYR A 64 6.34 -12.38 -13.13
CA TYR A 64 7.21 -13.53 -13.37
C TYR A 64 6.51 -14.61 -14.17
N GLU A 65 6.93 -14.77 -15.43
CA GLU A 65 6.62 -15.90 -16.29
C GLU A 65 7.35 -17.14 -15.79
N VAL A 66 6.67 -18.29 -15.82
CA VAL A 66 7.20 -19.55 -15.28
C VAL A 66 7.40 -20.51 -16.45
N VAL A 67 8.66 -20.90 -16.67
CA VAL A 67 9.05 -21.85 -17.71
C VAL A 67 9.39 -23.16 -17.05
N VAL A 68 8.64 -24.21 -17.36
CA VAL A 68 8.87 -25.56 -16.85
C VAL A 68 9.36 -26.43 -18.00
N TYR A 69 10.58 -26.96 -17.89
CA TYR A 69 11.09 -27.93 -18.84
C TYR A 69 10.54 -29.33 -18.52
N ASN A 70 9.91 -29.96 -19.52
CA ASN A 70 9.42 -31.33 -19.44
C ASN A 70 10.39 -32.29 -20.11
N SER A 71 11.13 -33.06 -19.31
CA SER A 71 12.10 -34.03 -19.82
C SER A 71 11.49 -35.21 -20.57
N ALA A 72 10.17 -35.45 -20.43
CA ALA A 72 9.50 -36.55 -21.11
C ALA A 72 9.07 -36.20 -22.55
N THR A 73 8.84 -34.91 -22.83
CA THR A 73 8.41 -34.42 -24.15
C THR A 73 9.45 -33.55 -24.84
N ASP A 74 10.55 -33.22 -24.15
CA ASP A 74 11.61 -32.29 -24.61
C ASP A 74 11.08 -30.89 -24.98
N GLU A 75 9.99 -30.48 -24.33
CA GLU A 75 9.31 -29.21 -24.57
C GLU A 75 9.35 -28.29 -23.34
N GLU A 76 9.42 -26.98 -23.59
CA GLU A 76 9.26 -25.95 -22.57
C GLU A 76 7.78 -25.57 -22.46
N GLU A 77 7.16 -25.84 -21.31
CA GLU A 77 5.82 -25.36 -21.00
C GLU A 77 5.93 -23.98 -20.34
N VAL A 78 5.42 -22.95 -21.01
CA VAL A 78 5.41 -21.58 -20.51
C VAL A 78 4.06 -21.28 -19.87
N LYS A 79 4.06 -21.03 -18.57
CA LYS A 79 2.86 -20.63 -17.81
C LYS A 79 2.86 -19.12 -17.60
N PRO A 80 1.71 -18.45 -17.82
CA PRO A 80 1.59 -17.01 -17.66
C PRO A 80 1.85 -16.59 -16.21
N ALA A 81 2.16 -15.31 -16.03
CA ALA A 81 2.73 -14.79 -14.79
C ALA A 81 1.88 -15.11 -13.55
N LEU A 82 2.37 -16.03 -12.72
CA LEU A 82 1.64 -16.48 -11.51
C LEU A 82 1.68 -15.47 -10.37
N PHE A 83 2.66 -14.56 -10.37
CA PHE A 83 2.69 -13.46 -9.42
C PHE A 83 3.45 -12.25 -9.95
N GLN A 84 2.95 -11.06 -9.59
CA GLN A 84 3.54 -9.78 -9.91
C GLN A 84 3.80 -9.02 -8.60
N PRO A 85 5.06 -8.87 -8.16
CA PRO A 85 5.37 -8.10 -6.98
C PRO A 85 4.95 -6.64 -7.17
N VAL A 86 4.32 -6.05 -6.16
CA VAL A 86 3.77 -4.70 -6.27
C VAL A 86 4.90 -3.68 -6.24
N ARG A 87 5.02 -2.85 -7.29
CA ARG A 87 6.13 -1.88 -7.46
C ARG A 87 6.32 -0.92 -6.28
N TRP A 88 5.23 -0.56 -5.61
CA TRP A 88 5.24 0.37 -4.48
C TRP A 88 5.53 -0.31 -3.13
N SER A 89 5.65 -1.64 -3.11
CA SER A 89 6.06 -2.38 -1.92
C SER A 89 7.58 -2.33 -1.77
N LEU A 90 8.08 -2.13 -0.54
CA LEU A 90 9.52 -2.16 -0.28
C LEU A 90 10.13 -3.54 -0.61
N THR A 91 9.34 -4.61 -0.47
CA THR A 91 9.77 -5.96 -0.83
C THR A 91 9.92 -6.14 -2.34
N TYR A 92 9.40 -5.24 -3.18
CA TYR A 92 9.65 -5.23 -4.63
C TYR A 92 11.14 -5.25 -4.95
N LEU A 93 11.96 -4.56 -4.15
CA LEU A 93 13.40 -4.45 -4.36
C LEU A 93 14.14 -5.78 -4.15
N LEU A 94 13.56 -6.69 -3.37
CA LEU A 94 14.15 -8.00 -3.05
C LEU A 94 14.03 -9.01 -4.20
N TRP A 95 13.13 -8.75 -5.15
CA TRP A 95 12.87 -9.67 -6.25
C TRP A 95 13.88 -9.52 -7.39
N PRO A 96 14.52 -10.62 -7.85
CA PRO A 96 15.53 -10.59 -8.90
C PRO A 96 14.88 -10.40 -10.29
N LYS A 97 15.20 -9.30 -10.97
CA LYS A 97 14.52 -8.90 -12.22
C LYS A 97 15.38 -9.02 -13.47
N LYS A 98 16.64 -9.45 -13.32
CA LYS A 98 17.60 -9.60 -14.42
C LYS A 98 17.70 -11.05 -14.81
N HIS A 99 17.69 -11.36 -16.11
CA HIS A 99 17.82 -12.72 -16.67
C HIS A 99 16.76 -13.71 -16.17
N SER A 100 16.78 -14.92 -16.73
CA SER A 100 16.02 -16.05 -16.20
C SER A 100 16.64 -16.49 -14.87
N GLN A 101 15.82 -16.69 -13.85
CA GLN A 101 16.25 -17.04 -12.51
C GLN A 101 15.87 -18.50 -12.19
N PRO A 102 16.79 -19.29 -11.62
CA PRO A 102 16.47 -20.63 -11.17
C PRO A 102 15.56 -20.60 -9.92
N LYS A 103 14.89 -21.72 -9.68
CA LYS A 103 13.96 -21.90 -8.55
C LYS A 103 14.58 -21.53 -7.20
N ASP A 104 15.80 -21.96 -6.92
CA ASP A 104 16.47 -21.75 -5.64
C ASP A 104 16.68 -20.26 -5.31
N VAL A 105 17.07 -19.46 -6.31
CA VAL A 105 17.22 -18.00 -6.16
C VAL A 105 15.87 -17.34 -5.87
N MET A 106 14.82 -17.78 -6.57
CA MET A 106 13.47 -17.27 -6.36
C MET A 106 12.91 -17.64 -4.99
N VAL A 107 13.15 -18.86 -4.51
CA VAL A 107 12.76 -19.31 -3.16
C VAL A 107 13.46 -18.48 -2.09
N ARG A 108 14.77 -18.21 -2.23
CA ARG A 108 15.51 -17.34 -1.31
C ARG A 108 14.95 -15.91 -1.29
N ALA A 109 14.67 -15.33 -2.46
CA ALA A 109 14.06 -14.01 -2.57
C ALA A 109 12.68 -13.95 -1.91
N ALA A 110 11.85 -14.99 -2.12
CA ALA A 110 10.54 -15.11 -1.49
C ALA A 110 10.64 -15.24 0.04
N LEU A 111 11.62 -15.99 0.55
CA LEU A 111 11.89 -16.09 1.99
C LEU A 111 12.29 -14.73 2.58
N LEU A 112 13.21 -14.02 1.94
CA LEU A 112 13.62 -12.67 2.38
C LEU A 112 12.45 -11.69 2.35
N ALA A 113 11.62 -11.73 1.30
CA ALA A 113 10.42 -10.93 1.21
C ALA A 113 9.41 -11.28 2.31
N PHE A 114 9.25 -12.56 2.64
CA PHE A 114 8.37 -13.01 3.72
C PHE A 114 8.87 -12.50 5.08
N LEU A 115 10.16 -12.68 5.38
CA LEU A 115 10.78 -12.19 6.61
C LEU A 115 10.65 -10.67 6.75
N ALA A 116 10.92 -9.92 5.68
CA ALA A 116 10.73 -8.47 5.67
C ALA A 116 9.28 -8.10 5.99
N ARG A 117 8.29 -8.77 5.39
CA ARG A 117 6.86 -8.52 5.69
C ARG A 117 6.47 -8.94 7.10
N LEU A 118 7.05 -10.01 7.64
CA LEU A 118 6.83 -10.42 9.02
C LEU A 118 7.36 -9.36 10.00
N LEU A 119 8.55 -8.82 9.74
CA LEU A 119 9.07 -7.67 10.50
C LEU A 119 8.13 -6.48 10.39
N PHE A 120 7.66 -6.14 9.18
CA PHE A 120 6.69 -5.05 9.02
C PHE A 120 5.37 -5.31 9.78
N PHE A 121 4.90 -6.56 9.79
CA PHE A 121 3.70 -6.94 10.52
C PHE A 121 3.88 -6.77 12.03
N ILE A 122 4.97 -7.28 12.61
CA ILE A 122 5.20 -7.23 14.06
C ILE A 122 5.42 -5.78 14.52
N PHE A 123 6.38 -5.07 13.90
CA PHE A 123 6.83 -3.78 14.40
C PHE A 123 5.92 -2.62 13.99
N PHE A 124 5.33 -2.67 12.81
CA PHE A 124 4.53 -1.56 12.30
C PHE A 124 3.04 -1.87 12.33
N PHE A 125 2.57 -2.99 11.79
CA PHE A 125 1.14 -3.29 11.80
C PHE A 125 0.62 -3.51 13.22
N LEU A 126 1.03 -4.59 13.86
CA LEU A 126 0.63 -4.91 15.23
C LEU A 126 1.08 -3.82 16.20
N GLY A 127 2.33 -3.35 16.07
CA GLY A 127 2.87 -2.27 16.87
C GLY A 127 2.02 -0.99 16.84
N SER A 128 1.56 -0.54 15.66
CA SER A 128 0.74 0.68 15.56
C SER A 128 -0.65 0.49 16.14
N PHE A 129 -1.30 -0.66 15.91
CA PHE A 129 -2.62 -0.94 16.52
C PHE A 129 -2.53 -1.01 18.04
N CYS A 130 -1.51 -1.68 18.59
CA CYS A 130 -1.29 -1.75 20.03
C CYS A 130 -0.94 -0.38 20.62
N LEU A 131 -0.05 0.38 19.98
CA LEU A 131 0.35 1.71 20.44
C LEU A 131 -0.83 2.68 20.44
N LEU A 132 -1.58 2.77 19.34
CA LEU A 132 -2.73 3.65 19.23
C LEU A 132 -3.84 3.24 20.20
N GLY A 133 -4.10 1.94 20.36
CA GLY A 133 -5.06 1.43 21.35
C GLY A 133 -4.63 1.78 22.78
N TRP A 134 -3.36 1.60 23.12
CA TRP A 134 -2.82 1.98 24.43
C TRP A 134 -2.92 3.48 24.68
N LEU A 135 -2.54 4.32 23.70
CA LEU A 135 -2.65 5.78 23.79
C LEU A 135 -4.10 6.25 23.91
N ALA A 136 -5.04 5.59 23.23
CA ALA A 136 -6.47 5.89 23.32
C ALA A 136 -7.03 5.65 24.74
N VAL A 137 -6.53 4.62 25.42
CA VAL A 137 -6.94 4.28 26.79
C VAL A 137 -6.22 5.13 27.84
N THR A 138 -4.93 5.40 27.65
CA THR A 138 -4.08 5.97 28.72
C THR A 138 -3.84 7.47 28.62
N GLN A 139 -3.92 8.05 27.43
CA GLN A 139 -3.57 9.47 27.21
C GLN A 139 -4.79 10.28 26.80
N SER A 140 -5.44 9.93 25.69
CA SER A 140 -6.52 10.73 25.12
C SER A 140 -7.36 9.93 24.14
N TRP A 141 -8.68 10.05 24.23
CA TRP A 141 -9.61 9.38 23.31
C TRP A 141 -9.43 9.81 21.85
N HIS A 142 -8.82 10.98 21.59
CA HIS A 142 -8.48 11.46 20.25
C HIS A 142 -7.60 10.46 19.46
N TRP A 143 -6.78 9.66 20.14
CA TRP A 143 -6.02 8.57 19.52
C TRP A 143 -6.91 7.46 18.98
N GLY A 144 -8.12 7.31 19.51
CA GLY A 144 -9.16 6.42 18.98
C GLY A 144 -9.60 6.81 17.57
N VAL A 145 -9.63 8.11 17.24
CA VAL A 145 -9.92 8.58 15.87
C VAL A 145 -8.79 8.15 14.91
N ALA A 146 -7.54 8.27 15.33
CA ALA A 146 -6.40 7.79 14.53
C ALA A 146 -6.42 6.26 14.35
N LEU A 147 -6.81 5.52 15.39
CA LEU A 147 -7.00 4.08 15.33
C LEU A 147 -8.09 3.69 14.33
N GLU A 148 -9.22 4.39 14.31
CA GLU A 148 -10.32 4.17 13.37
C GLU A 148 -9.87 4.43 11.92
N VAL A 149 -9.21 5.57 11.67
CA VAL A 149 -8.65 5.90 10.35
C VAL A 149 -7.68 4.81 9.89
N LEU A 150 -6.80 4.34 10.78
CA LEU A 150 -5.88 3.25 10.48
C LEU A 150 -6.62 1.95 10.14
N ALA A 151 -7.64 1.59 10.93
CA ALA A 151 -8.44 0.38 10.72
C ALA A 151 -9.16 0.40 9.37
N VAL A 152 -9.83 1.51 9.04
CA VAL A 152 -10.53 1.68 7.76
C VAL A 152 -9.54 1.66 6.61
N HIS A 153 -8.38 2.32 6.73
CA HIS A 153 -7.33 2.26 5.72
C HIS A 153 -6.86 0.84 5.46
N GLN A 154 -6.54 0.08 6.51
CA GLN A 154 -6.05 -1.29 6.38
C GLN A 154 -7.12 -2.24 5.84
N LEU A 155 -8.39 -2.03 6.18
CA LEU A 155 -9.52 -2.78 5.62
C LEU A 155 -9.70 -2.50 4.12
N ALA A 156 -9.71 -1.21 3.75
CA ALA A 156 -9.83 -0.79 2.35
C ALA A 156 -8.67 -1.32 1.51
N PHE A 157 -7.44 -1.23 2.02
CA PHE A 157 -6.27 -1.80 1.36
C PHE A 157 -6.42 -3.31 1.20
N ALA A 158 -6.76 -4.02 2.28
CA ALA A 158 -6.93 -5.47 2.24
C ALA A 158 -7.95 -5.86 1.17
N ARG A 159 -9.06 -5.12 1.00
CA ARG A 159 -10.10 -5.46 0.01
C ARG A 159 -9.74 -5.13 -1.43
N THR A 160 -8.94 -4.09 -1.66
CA THR A 160 -8.68 -3.54 -3.01
C THR A 160 -7.30 -3.87 -3.55
N HIS A 161 -6.37 -4.36 -2.71
CA HIS A 161 -4.95 -4.55 -3.03
C HIS A 161 -4.27 -3.29 -3.62
N THR A 162 -4.85 -2.11 -3.35
CA THR A 162 -4.39 -0.85 -3.90
C THR A 162 -3.69 -0.06 -2.81
N TYR A 163 -2.40 0.23 -3.01
CA TYR A 163 -1.68 1.15 -2.14
C TYR A 163 -2.26 2.56 -2.33
N PHE A 164 -3.08 3.00 -1.39
CA PHE A 164 -3.56 4.37 -1.36
C PHE A 164 -2.39 5.27 -0.96
N VAL A 165 -1.78 5.91 -1.96
CA VAL A 165 -0.66 6.82 -1.72
C VAL A 165 -1.21 8.12 -1.13
N TRP A 166 -0.91 8.36 0.15
CA TRP A 166 -1.29 9.53 0.94
C TRP A 166 -0.46 10.80 0.61
N LEU A 167 0.41 10.77 -0.40
CA LEU A 167 1.19 11.94 -0.81
C LEU A 167 0.48 12.72 -1.93
N ARG A 168 -0.78 13.10 -1.71
CA ARG A 168 -1.51 13.98 -2.64
C ARG A 168 -1.81 15.32 -1.98
N GLY A 169 -1.72 16.41 -2.75
CA GLY A 169 -1.95 17.78 -2.26
C GLY A 169 -3.29 18.00 -1.54
N TRP A 170 -4.31 17.16 -1.80
CA TRP A 170 -5.59 17.24 -1.08
C TRP A 170 -5.44 17.01 0.43
N LEU A 171 -4.45 16.23 0.89
CA LEU A 171 -4.21 16.03 2.32
C LEU A 171 -3.70 17.28 3.00
N PHE A 172 -2.95 18.14 2.31
CA PHE A 172 -2.61 19.46 2.84
C PHE A 172 -3.85 20.35 2.97
N VAL A 173 -4.83 20.20 2.07
CA VAL A 173 -6.10 20.95 2.11
C VAL A 173 -7.02 20.45 3.23
N VAL A 174 -6.97 19.17 3.60
CA VAL A 174 -7.80 18.62 4.70
C VAL A 174 -7.10 18.75 6.06
N ILE A 175 -5.82 18.38 6.14
CA ILE A 175 -5.03 18.43 7.38
C ILE A 175 -4.67 19.87 7.74
N GLY A 176 -4.39 20.74 6.77
CA GLY A 176 -3.96 22.13 7.01
C GLY A 176 -4.94 22.96 7.84
N PRO A 177 -6.22 23.07 7.43
CA PRO A 177 -7.25 23.75 8.21
C PRO A 177 -7.47 23.10 9.57
N GLY A 178 -7.43 21.77 9.65
CA GLY A 178 -7.55 21.04 10.92
C GLY A 178 -6.41 21.34 11.88
N VAL A 179 -5.17 21.34 11.40
CA VAL A 179 -3.99 21.71 12.19
C VAL A 179 -4.06 23.17 12.64
N TRP A 180 -4.50 24.06 11.78
CA TRP A 180 -4.69 25.46 12.16
C TRP A 180 -5.74 25.61 13.27
N MET A 181 -6.88 24.92 13.15
CA MET A 181 -7.91 24.88 14.20
C MET A 181 -7.42 24.22 15.49
N TYR A 182 -6.66 23.14 15.38
CA TYR A 182 -6.03 22.45 16.52
C TYR A 182 -5.13 23.39 17.32
N LEU A 183 -4.32 24.21 16.63
CA LEU A 183 -3.42 25.16 17.28
C LEU A 183 -4.15 26.34 17.96
N GLN A 184 -5.45 26.56 17.71
CA GLN A 184 -6.25 27.53 18.45
C GLN A 184 -6.62 27.04 19.86
N GLY A 185 -6.53 25.72 20.11
CA GLY A 185 -6.79 25.11 21.41
C GLY A 185 -8.27 25.09 21.85
N GLY A 186 -8.51 24.54 23.04
CA GLY A 186 -9.85 24.45 23.64
C GLY A 186 -10.78 23.51 22.88
N THR A 187 -12.05 23.89 22.72
CA THR A 187 -13.05 23.08 22.01
C THR A 187 -12.75 22.89 20.51
N PHE A 188 -11.95 23.79 19.92
CA PHE A 188 -11.53 23.67 18.53
C PHE A 188 -10.60 22.48 18.27
N GLU A 189 -9.89 22.01 19.29
CA GLU A 189 -9.01 20.84 19.20
C GLU A 189 -9.79 19.59 18.83
N THR A 190 -10.84 19.29 19.60
CA THR A 190 -11.71 18.13 19.40
C THR A 190 -12.44 18.20 18.07
N ILE A 191 -12.98 19.37 17.72
CA ILE A 191 -13.69 19.58 16.44
C ILE A 191 -12.72 19.33 15.27
N ALA A 192 -11.50 19.84 15.35
CA ALA A 192 -10.49 19.64 14.33
C ALA A 192 -10.14 18.16 14.16
N VAL A 193 -9.81 17.47 15.25
CA VAL A 193 -9.43 16.05 15.20
C VAL A 193 -10.56 15.19 14.63
N CYS A 194 -11.79 15.38 15.09
CA CYS A 194 -12.94 14.61 14.62
C CYS A 194 -13.26 14.90 13.15
N THR A 195 -13.24 16.18 12.75
CA THR A 195 -13.57 16.57 11.36
C THR A 195 -12.53 16.04 10.39
N VAL A 196 -11.23 16.19 10.72
CA VAL A 196 -10.15 15.63 9.90
C VAL A 196 -10.27 14.11 9.81
N GLY A 197 -10.47 13.43 10.95
CA GLY A 197 -10.66 11.98 10.99
C GLY A 197 -11.82 11.52 10.10
N ALA A 198 -12.99 12.14 10.25
CA ALA A 198 -14.17 11.81 9.45
C ALA A 198 -13.95 12.05 7.95
N LEU A 199 -13.39 13.20 7.55
CA LEU A 199 -13.12 13.51 6.14
C LEU A 199 -12.13 12.53 5.53
N VAL A 200 -11.09 12.17 6.29
CA VAL A 200 -10.09 11.19 5.88
C VAL A 200 -10.73 9.81 5.70
N THR A 201 -11.53 9.37 6.67
CA THR A 201 -12.27 8.10 6.60
C THR A 201 -13.21 8.06 5.40
N ILE A 202 -14.00 9.12 5.17
CA ILE A 202 -14.90 9.21 4.02
C ILE A 202 -14.11 9.16 2.70
N ALA A 203 -12.96 9.83 2.62
CA ALA A 203 -12.12 9.77 1.42
C ALA A 203 -11.60 8.35 1.13
N ILE A 204 -11.19 7.60 2.17
CA ILE A 204 -10.79 6.20 2.03
C ILE A 204 -11.97 5.35 1.56
N LEU A 205 -13.14 5.49 2.20
CA LEU A 205 -14.34 4.74 1.86
C LEU A 205 -14.80 5.05 0.43
N GLY A 206 -14.73 6.30 0.00
CA GLY A 206 -15.01 6.71 -1.37
C GLY A 206 -14.06 6.07 -2.39
N GLN A 207 -12.75 6.05 -2.10
CA GLN A 207 -11.77 5.35 -2.94
C GLN A 207 -12.02 3.84 -2.97
N TRP A 208 -12.37 3.24 -1.83
CA TRP A 208 -12.73 1.83 -1.75
C TRP A 208 -13.98 1.51 -2.57
N TYR A 209 -15.02 2.35 -2.50
CA TYR A 209 -16.24 2.21 -3.29
C TYR A 209 -15.96 2.32 -4.80
N MET A 210 -15.17 3.31 -5.21
CA MET A 210 -14.76 3.45 -6.61
C MET A 210 -13.94 2.25 -7.10
N ALA A 211 -13.10 1.66 -6.24
CA ALA A 211 -12.29 0.51 -6.59
C ALA A 211 -13.07 -0.81 -6.66
N THR A 212 -14.21 -0.93 -5.98
CA THR A 212 -14.98 -2.19 -5.86
C THR A 212 -16.33 -2.19 -6.59
N SER A 213 -16.81 -1.04 -7.07
CA SER A 213 -18.10 -0.96 -7.75
C SER A 213 -18.00 -1.45 -9.20
N ARG A 214 -18.87 -2.40 -9.58
CA ARG A 214 -18.94 -3.01 -10.93
C ARG A 214 -19.02 -1.99 -12.06
N ARG A 215 -19.67 -0.83 -11.83
CA ARG A 215 -19.78 0.25 -12.81
C ARG A 215 -18.42 0.88 -13.15
N PHE A 216 -17.54 1.01 -12.16
CA PHE A 216 -16.18 1.51 -12.35
C PHE A 216 -15.19 0.41 -12.71
N GLU A 217 -15.46 -0.83 -12.31
CA GLU A 217 -14.74 -2.02 -12.80
C GLU A 217 -14.89 -2.15 -14.31
N HIS A 218 -16.11 -2.01 -14.84
CA HIS A 218 -16.36 -2.01 -16.29
C HIS A 218 -15.69 -0.83 -17.01
N MET A 219 -15.69 0.38 -16.45
CA MET A 219 -14.94 1.51 -17.04
C MET A 219 -13.42 1.34 -16.95
N ARG A 220 -12.91 0.71 -15.90
CA ARG A 220 -11.49 0.37 -15.74
C ARG A 220 -11.08 -0.69 -16.75
N ASP A 221 -11.91 -1.70 -16.96
CA ASP A 221 -11.63 -2.81 -17.88
C ASP A 221 -11.82 -2.38 -19.35
N VAL A 222 -12.87 -1.62 -19.66
CA VAL A 222 -13.06 -0.96 -20.98
C VAL A 222 -11.93 0.05 -21.26
N GLY A 223 -11.50 0.83 -20.27
CA GLY A 223 -10.33 1.72 -20.39
C GLY A 223 -8.98 0.99 -20.45
N ARG A 224 -8.89 -0.23 -19.93
CA ARG A 224 -7.71 -1.11 -20.01
C ARG A 224 -7.63 -1.79 -21.39
N ASP A 225 -8.77 -2.13 -21.96
CA ASP A 225 -8.90 -2.71 -23.30
C ASP A 225 -8.75 -1.65 -24.41
N LEU A 226 -9.31 -0.46 -24.22
CA LEU A 226 -9.22 0.67 -25.16
C LEU A 226 -7.99 1.58 -24.93
N GLY A 227 -7.25 1.40 -23.83
CA GLY A 227 -6.09 2.23 -23.50
C GLY A 227 -6.41 3.68 -23.13
N ILE A 228 -7.69 4.01 -22.90
CA ILE A 228 -8.15 5.37 -22.55
C ILE A 228 -8.79 5.29 -21.16
N GLY A 229 -7.99 5.54 -20.13
CA GLY A 229 -8.47 5.64 -18.76
C GLY A 229 -7.39 6.16 -17.81
N PRO A 230 -7.74 6.93 -16.76
CA PRO A 230 -6.78 7.52 -15.82
C PRO A 230 -5.95 6.49 -15.02
N PHE A 231 -6.24 5.19 -15.19
CA PHE A 231 -5.55 4.07 -14.55
C PHE A 231 -5.12 2.98 -15.55
N ALA A 232 -5.07 3.27 -16.86
CA ALA A 232 -4.60 2.32 -17.86
C ALA A 232 -3.09 2.04 -17.70
N PRO A 233 -2.65 0.76 -17.59
CA PRO A 233 -1.25 0.42 -17.56
C PRO A 233 -0.73 0.27 -19.00
N LYS A 234 -0.65 1.34 -19.81
CA LYS A 234 0.04 1.27 -21.11
C LYS A 234 0.94 2.48 -21.40
N ARG A 235 2.23 2.15 -21.50
CA ARG A 235 3.32 2.80 -22.26
C ARG A 235 3.80 4.21 -21.85
N ARG A 236 4.91 4.23 -21.10
CA ARG A 236 6.09 5.07 -21.38
C ARG A 236 7.24 4.10 -21.63
N GLY A 237 7.97 4.03 -22.73
CA GLY A 237 8.04 4.68 -24.03
C GLY A 237 9.26 4.03 -24.71
N ARG A 238 9.19 3.70 -26.00
CA ARG A 238 10.39 3.52 -26.83
C ARG A 238 10.63 4.85 -27.53
N LEU A 239 11.91 5.16 -27.70
CA LEU A 239 12.55 6.28 -28.38
C LEU A 239 12.84 7.49 -27.48
N TRP A 240 14.15 7.65 -27.26
CA TRP A 240 14.94 8.61 -26.48
C TRP A 240 15.02 8.32 -24.99
#